data_AF-A0A7J2Z1W9-F1
#
_entry.id   AF-A0A7J2Z1W9-F1
#
_cell.length_a   1.000
_cell.length_b   1.000
_cell.length_c   1.000
_cell.angle_alpha   90.00
_cell.angle_beta   90.00
_cell.angle_gamma   90.00
#
_symmetry.space_group_name_H-M   'P 1'
#
loop_
_entity.id
_entity.type
_entity.pdbx_description
1 polymer ?
#
loop_
_entity_poly.entity_id
_entity_poly.type
_entity_poly.pdbx_seq_one_letter_code
_entity_poly.pdbx_strand_id
1 'polypeptide(L)'
;MNFLSSFESFSRAAIFFTLIILSLSSIVFSACPSGMVSYWKMDENGGTTVYDYLGLNNGTFTNNVVWTTGKINSGVFLNGQAPGGTGSGPYINIPDSPSLRVVRDITVMAWVKPVDVATWHQVVCKRLYQATDPYNSYILTTINSVSNNRWEFCVSNGNAGSQRCVTDTEPLTPGVWTHLAAVYDGSALKIYVNGILKNTTDASSVGNIGYTSQSLRIGTSNRDPGQYFNGTIDEVAIFNRALSASEIQALYQNSLNGYNYCQQPGPQINFVSPTPANNAVITTNYTEINTTIDITNASASLDTFKFNWLSTIPGWSYAKSIKISNPGSNLTDYQIQIQLSSSNFDFSKANSDGSDIRFYLQNGTKLNYWIEYWNSSSQSAIIWVKVLSIPSGDSRIIMYYGNPSATSESNGDNVFIFFDDFNRADGTDLGQKW
;
A
#
# COMPACT_ATOMS: atom_id res chain seq x y z
N MET A 1 4.85 31.59 -49.07
CA MET A 1 3.60 31.60 -48.29
C MET A 1 3.10 30.16 -48.21
N ASN A 2 3.04 29.46 -47.08
CA ASN A 2 3.45 29.74 -45.71
C ASN A 2 4.06 28.44 -45.17
N PHE A 3 5.32 28.54 -44.77
CA PHE A 3 6.17 27.47 -44.22
C PHE A 3 5.94 27.35 -42.69
N LEU A 4 4.69 27.47 -42.23
CA LEU A 4 4.35 27.73 -40.82
C LEU A 4 3.18 26.92 -40.24
N SER A 5 2.79 25.76 -40.81
CA SER A 5 1.78 24.88 -40.19
C SER A 5 2.27 23.48 -39.82
N SER A 6 3.54 23.15 -40.03
CA SER A 6 4.13 21.85 -39.66
C SER A 6 4.99 21.89 -38.39
N PHE A 7 4.99 23.01 -37.66
CA PHE A 7 5.79 23.20 -36.44
C PHE A 7 4.99 23.13 -35.12
N GLU A 8 3.66 22.92 -35.16
CA GLU A 8 2.84 22.86 -33.93
C GLU A 8 2.56 21.45 -33.37
N SER A 9 2.88 20.37 -34.08
CA SER A 9 2.69 19.00 -33.54
C SER A 9 3.97 18.32 -33.03
N PHE A 10 5.15 18.88 -33.29
CA PHE A 10 6.43 18.41 -32.75
C PHE A 10 6.85 19.08 -31.42
N SER A 11 6.05 20.03 -30.92
CA SER A 11 6.35 20.85 -29.72
C SER A 11 5.66 20.38 -28.43
N ARG A 12 5.04 19.19 -28.37
CA ARG A 12 4.39 18.69 -27.14
C ARG A 12 4.96 17.38 -26.57
N ALA A 13 5.92 16.75 -27.25
CA ALA A 13 6.63 15.58 -26.72
C ALA A 13 8.06 15.90 -26.25
N ALA A 14 8.56 17.11 -26.49
CA ALA A 14 9.93 17.53 -26.16
C ALA A 14 10.04 18.45 -24.91
N ILE A 15 8.95 18.64 -24.15
CA ILE A 15 8.91 19.48 -22.93
C ILE A 15 8.81 18.65 -21.64
N PHE A 16 9.00 17.33 -21.70
CA PHE A 16 9.11 16.47 -20.51
C PHE A 16 10.46 15.77 -20.37
N PHE A 17 11.52 16.38 -20.92
CA PHE A 17 12.87 15.81 -20.86
C PHE A 17 13.97 16.89 -20.73
N THR A 18 13.81 17.86 -19.82
CA THR A 18 14.92 18.64 -19.25
C THR A 18 14.51 19.26 -17.92
N LEU A 19 15.36 19.14 -16.88
CA LEU A 19 15.14 19.34 -15.44
C LEU A 19 14.41 18.14 -14.79
N ILE A 20 15.01 17.24 -14.02
CA ILE A 20 15.97 17.42 -12.92
C ILE A 20 16.91 16.20 -12.88
N ILE A 21 18.19 16.39 -13.20
CA ILE A 21 19.28 15.63 -12.57
C ILE A 21 19.82 16.56 -11.49
N LEU A 22 19.46 16.31 -10.23
CA LEU A 22 20.14 16.78 -9.01
C LEU A 22 19.44 16.20 -7.78
N SER A 23 19.82 14.98 -7.40
CA SER A 23 20.36 14.68 -6.07
C SER A 23 20.51 13.17 -5.92
N LEU A 24 21.76 12.72 -5.85
CA LEU A 24 22.09 11.46 -5.21
C LEU A 24 21.53 11.49 -3.78
N SER A 25 20.74 10.48 -3.44
CA SER A 25 20.61 10.02 -2.06
C SER A 25 20.33 8.53 -2.10
N SER A 26 21.39 7.74 -2.25
CA SER A 26 21.38 6.37 -1.74
C SER A 26 21.30 6.47 -0.22
N ILE A 27 20.24 5.89 0.35
CA ILE A 27 20.16 5.17 1.63
C ILE A 27 18.67 4.82 1.77
N VAL A 28 18.32 3.53 1.79
CA VAL A 28 17.04 3.10 2.35
C VAL A 28 17.35 2.10 3.44
N PHE A 29 17.73 2.62 4.62
CA PHE A 29 17.37 1.93 5.84
C PHE A 29 15.84 1.89 5.87
N SER A 30 15.26 0.80 6.33
CA SER A 30 13.88 0.88 6.79
C SER A 30 13.83 1.74 8.03
N ALA A 31 13.70 3.03 7.77
CA ALA A 31 13.65 4.03 8.78
C ALA A 31 12.18 4.19 9.17
N CYS A 32 11.93 4.21 10.47
CA CYS A 32 10.75 4.84 11.00
C CYS A 32 10.52 6.19 10.28
N PRO A 33 9.26 6.60 10.06
CA PRO A 33 8.99 7.88 9.44
C PRO A 33 9.77 8.99 10.16
N SER A 34 10.39 9.88 9.37
CA SER A 34 11.28 10.92 9.89
C SER A 34 10.63 11.69 11.03
N GLY A 35 11.43 12.11 12.02
CA GLY A 35 10.96 12.85 13.19
C GLY A 35 10.24 12.00 14.24
N MET A 36 10.13 10.68 14.08
CA MET A 36 9.67 9.81 15.16
C MET A 36 10.68 9.85 16.31
N VAL A 37 10.20 10.13 17.52
CA VAL A 37 11.02 10.20 18.75
C VAL A 37 10.79 9.03 19.68
N SER A 38 9.62 8.40 19.62
CA SER A 38 9.32 7.17 20.38
C SER A 38 8.20 6.40 19.70
N TYR A 39 8.27 5.09 19.84
CA TYR A 39 7.26 4.18 19.32
C TYR A 39 7.17 2.89 20.12
N TRP A 40 6.04 2.71 20.79
CA TRP A 40 5.71 1.51 21.55
C TRP A 40 4.72 0.68 20.75
N LYS A 41 5.22 -0.40 20.14
CA LYS A 41 4.42 -1.37 19.39
C LYS A 41 3.54 -2.25 20.29
N MET A 42 3.94 -2.46 21.54
CA MET A 42 3.22 -3.30 22.49
C MET A 42 3.08 -4.78 22.06
N ASP A 43 4.06 -5.25 21.29
CA ASP A 43 4.16 -6.61 20.72
C ASP A 43 4.81 -7.63 21.67
N GLU A 44 5.30 -7.23 22.85
CA GLU A 44 6.14 -8.08 23.70
C GLU A 44 5.42 -9.29 24.26
N ASN A 45 4.11 -9.14 24.52
CA ASN A 45 3.21 -10.21 24.98
C ASN A 45 3.72 -10.98 26.22
N GLY A 46 4.51 -10.33 27.08
CA GLY A 46 5.12 -10.94 28.25
C GLY A 46 5.92 -9.94 29.09
N GLY A 47 6.03 -10.23 30.40
CA GLY A 47 6.71 -9.34 31.35
C GLY A 47 5.94 -8.05 31.62
N THR A 48 6.64 -7.04 32.14
CA THR A 48 6.06 -5.73 32.53
C THR A 48 6.69 -4.55 31.79
N THR A 49 7.61 -4.81 30.87
CA THR A 49 8.32 -3.77 30.10
C THR A 49 7.66 -3.61 28.74
N VAL A 50 7.42 -2.37 28.33
CA VAL A 50 7.01 -2.00 26.96
C VAL A 50 8.21 -1.33 26.31
N TYR A 51 8.79 -1.95 25.30
CA TYR A 51 9.99 -1.40 24.67
C TYR A 51 9.61 -0.28 23.71
N ASP A 52 10.35 0.81 23.79
CA ASP A 52 10.40 1.81 22.73
C ASP A 52 11.23 1.22 21.59
N TYR A 53 10.67 1.15 20.39
CA TYR A 53 11.33 0.61 19.21
C TYR A 53 12.61 1.37 18.85
N LEU A 54 12.68 2.66 19.19
CA LEU A 54 13.88 3.47 19.02
C LEU A 54 14.90 3.31 20.16
N GLY A 55 14.53 2.57 21.22
CA GLY A 55 15.39 2.20 22.33
C GLY A 55 15.67 3.30 23.36
N LEU A 56 14.98 4.45 23.27
CA LEU A 56 15.28 5.61 24.12
C LEU A 56 14.37 5.69 25.34
N ASN A 57 13.09 5.31 25.18
CA ASN A 57 12.05 5.65 26.14
C ASN A 57 11.20 4.44 26.54
N ASN A 58 11.84 3.35 26.98
CA ASN A 58 11.11 2.16 27.45
C ASN A 58 10.14 2.50 28.59
N GLY A 59 8.97 1.86 28.57
CA GLY A 59 7.95 1.96 29.60
C GLY A 59 7.88 0.74 30.49
N THR A 60 7.30 0.91 31.67
CA THR A 60 7.01 -0.18 32.60
C THR A 60 5.56 -0.13 33.09
N PHE A 61 4.94 -1.29 33.24
CA PHE A 61 3.60 -1.43 33.79
C PHE A 61 3.57 -0.96 35.24
N THR A 62 2.48 -0.28 35.59
CA THR A 62 2.13 0.06 36.96
C THR A 62 0.74 -0.48 37.26
N ASN A 63 0.59 -1.18 38.39
CA ASN A 63 -0.64 -1.86 38.80
C ASN A 63 -1.11 -2.90 37.76
N ASN A 64 -2.43 -3.06 37.60
CA ASN A 64 -3.05 -4.16 36.85
C ASN A 64 -3.10 -3.92 35.33
N VAL A 65 -1.98 -3.54 34.72
CA VAL A 65 -1.84 -3.57 33.25
C VAL A 65 -1.55 -5.00 32.81
N VAL A 66 -2.24 -5.47 31.78
CA VAL A 66 -2.06 -6.84 31.26
C VAL A 66 -1.91 -6.83 29.75
N TRP A 67 -1.11 -7.75 29.23
CA TRP A 67 -1.03 -8.01 27.79
C TRP A 67 -2.35 -8.59 27.28
N THR A 68 -2.71 -8.25 26.05
CA THR A 68 -3.89 -8.76 25.36
C THR A 68 -3.69 -8.74 23.85
N THR A 69 -4.71 -9.10 23.07
CA THR A 69 -4.69 -8.93 21.62
C THR A 69 -4.81 -7.44 21.26
N GLY A 70 -3.84 -6.96 20.48
CA GLY A 70 -3.77 -5.58 20.00
C GLY A 70 -4.58 -5.34 18.75
N LYS A 71 -4.43 -4.15 18.18
CA LYS A 71 -4.85 -3.87 16.81
C LYS A 71 -3.91 -4.58 15.83
N ILE A 72 -2.62 -4.58 16.13
CA ILE A 72 -1.57 -5.30 15.42
C ILE A 72 -0.93 -6.25 16.44
N ASN A 73 -0.93 -7.56 16.16
CA ASN A 73 -0.44 -8.60 17.07
C ASN A 73 -0.97 -8.49 18.53
N SER A 74 -0.20 -7.89 19.44
CA SER A 74 -0.46 -7.76 20.87
C SER A 74 -0.66 -6.29 21.25
N GLY A 75 -1.27 -6.07 22.41
CA GLY A 75 -1.47 -4.73 22.96
C GLY A 75 -1.61 -4.81 24.47
N VAL A 76 -1.95 -3.68 25.09
CA VAL A 76 -2.09 -3.60 26.56
C VAL A 76 -3.52 -3.24 26.94
N PHE A 77 -4.10 -4.02 27.85
CA PHE A 77 -5.39 -3.74 28.43
C PHE A 77 -5.22 -3.04 29.78
N LEU A 78 -5.96 -1.95 29.94
CA LEU A 78 -6.09 -1.20 31.19
C LEU A 78 -7.55 -1.30 31.64
N ASN A 79 -7.78 -1.76 32.87
CA ASN A 79 -9.14 -1.99 33.37
C ASN A 79 -9.84 -0.73 33.93
N GLY A 80 -9.24 0.46 33.78
CA GLY A 80 -9.80 1.72 34.23
C GLY A 80 -9.96 1.91 35.75
N GLN A 81 -9.56 0.94 36.58
CA GLN A 81 -9.89 0.92 38.01
C GLN A 81 -8.65 0.75 38.88
N ALA A 82 -8.60 1.48 39.98
CA ALA A 82 -7.64 1.22 41.05
C ALA A 82 -7.84 -0.19 41.63
N PRO A 83 -6.76 -0.93 41.97
CA PRO A 83 -6.89 -2.21 42.66
C PRO A 83 -7.76 -2.08 43.92
N GLY A 84 -8.88 -2.81 43.99
CA GLY A 84 -9.80 -2.75 45.13
C GLY A 84 -10.60 -1.45 45.28
N GLY A 85 -10.70 -0.62 44.23
CA GLY A 85 -11.46 0.64 44.25
C GLY A 85 -10.83 1.76 45.09
N THR A 86 -9.63 1.55 45.63
CA THR A 86 -8.84 2.54 46.38
C THR A 86 -7.40 2.55 45.88
N GLY A 87 -6.78 3.72 45.76
CA GLY A 87 -5.40 3.85 45.26
C GLY A 87 -5.27 4.24 43.78
N SER A 88 -4.14 3.89 43.16
CA SER A 88 -3.87 4.22 41.74
C SER A 88 -4.28 3.09 40.80
N GLY A 89 -4.96 3.42 39.71
CA GLY A 89 -5.30 2.54 38.59
C GLY A 89 -4.12 2.16 37.70
N PRO A 90 -4.36 1.33 36.67
CA PRO A 90 -3.34 0.84 35.76
C PRO A 90 -2.86 1.94 34.81
N TYR A 91 -1.55 1.95 34.53
CA TYR A 91 -0.95 2.78 33.49
C TYR A 91 0.46 2.27 33.14
N ILE A 92 1.01 2.72 32.03
CA ILE A 92 2.41 2.51 31.68
C ILE A 92 3.18 3.79 32.03
N ASN A 93 4.24 3.65 32.82
CA ASN A 93 5.15 4.71 33.20
C ASN A 93 6.37 4.72 32.26
N ILE A 94 6.60 5.84 31.60
CA ILE A 94 7.77 6.08 30.76
C ILE A 94 8.60 7.17 31.44
N PRO A 95 9.83 6.88 31.91
CA PRO A 95 10.69 7.87 32.54
C PRO A 95 10.87 9.12 31.67
N ASP A 96 11.05 10.26 32.31
CA ASP A 96 11.32 11.50 31.60
C ASP A 96 12.62 11.41 30.79
N SER A 97 12.60 12.02 29.61
CA SER A 97 13.71 12.04 28.66
C SER A 97 13.68 13.33 27.82
N PRO A 98 14.84 13.91 27.48
CA PRO A 98 14.90 15.07 26.60
C PRO A 98 14.18 14.87 25.25
N SER A 99 14.17 13.66 24.69
CA SER A 99 13.51 13.37 23.41
C SER A 99 11.98 13.47 23.48
N LEU A 100 11.39 13.37 24.69
CA LEU A 100 9.95 13.56 24.94
C LEU A 100 9.59 15.03 25.25
N ARG A 101 10.57 15.94 25.31
CA ARG A 101 10.36 17.37 25.56
C ARG A 101 10.25 18.14 24.24
N VAL A 102 9.26 17.79 23.42
CA VAL A 102 9.03 18.39 22.10
C VAL A 102 8.64 19.87 22.26
N VAL A 103 9.30 20.78 21.53
CA VAL A 103 9.27 22.23 21.80
C VAL A 103 8.34 23.01 20.85
N ARG A 104 7.90 22.44 19.71
CA ARG A 104 7.03 23.19 18.78
C ARG A 104 6.06 22.31 18.01
N ASP A 105 6.57 21.52 17.07
CA ASP A 105 5.73 20.76 16.16
C ASP A 105 5.66 19.32 16.69
N ILE A 106 4.46 18.76 16.88
CA ILE A 106 4.29 17.43 17.48
C ILE A 106 3.17 16.66 16.78
N THR A 107 3.37 15.34 16.66
CA THR A 107 2.28 14.41 16.36
C THR A 107 2.27 13.29 17.40
N VAL A 108 1.12 13.00 17.98
CA VAL A 108 0.90 11.87 18.89
C VAL A 108 -0.11 10.92 18.25
N MET A 109 0.24 9.64 18.16
CA MET A 109 -0.60 8.61 17.55
C MET A 109 -0.81 7.44 18.50
N ALA A 110 -1.98 6.80 18.39
CA ALA A 110 -2.29 5.58 19.11
C ALA A 110 -3.45 4.84 18.44
N TRP A 111 -3.43 3.52 18.47
CA TRP A 111 -4.65 2.72 18.34
C TRP A 111 -5.27 2.53 19.72
N VAL A 112 -6.58 2.75 19.82
CA VAL A 112 -7.31 2.63 21.08
C VAL A 112 -8.63 1.89 20.89
N LYS A 113 -9.04 1.13 21.90
CA LYS A 113 -10.33 0.43 21.95
C LYS A 113 -10.92 0.59 23.35
N PRO A 114 -11.56 1.74 23.64
CA PRO A 114 -12.18 1.97 24.95
C PRO A 114 -13.35 1.00 25.16
N VAL A 115 -13.54 0.49 26.37
CA VAL A 115 -14.71 -0.35 26.74
C VAL A 115 -15.72 0.40 27.60
N ASP A 116 -15.26 1.43 28.31
CA ASP A 116 -16.09 2.46 28.92
C ASP A 116 -15.89 3.76 28.13
N VAL A 117 -16.94 4.56 28.02
CA VAL A 117 -16.93 5.88 27.39
C VAL A 117 -17.69 6.92 28.22
N ALA A 118 -18.16 6.53 29.42
CA ALA A 118 -18.90 7.40 30.33
C ALA A 118 -17.98 8.19 31.28
N THR A 119 -16.70 7.82 31.37
CA THR A 119 -15.72 8.46 32.26
C THR A 119 -14.58 9.12 31.48
N TRP A 120 -13.78 9.96 32.15
CA TRP A 120 -12.63 10.60 31.52
C TRP A 120 -11.53 9.57 31.27
N HIS A 121 -11.06 9.49 30.02
CA HIS A 121 -9.98 8.61 29.62
C HIS A 121 -8.73 9.40 29.23
N GLN A 122 -7.58 8.84 29.58
CA GLN A 122 -6.27 9.43 29.33
C GLN A 122 -5.47 8.46 28.47
N VAL A 123 -5.16 8.84 27.23
CA VAL A 123 -4.42 7.96 26.31
C VAL A 123 -2.93 8.16 26.49
N VAL A 124 -2.44 9.39 26.29
CA VAL A 124 -1.02 9.77 26.46
C VAL A 124 -0.94 11.10 27.18
N CYS A 125 -0.13 11.19 28.24
CA CYS A 125 0.07 12.40 29.01
C CYS A 125 1.55 12.67 29.28
N LYS A 126 2.03 13.84 28.84
CA LYS A 126 3.31 14.42 29.26
C LYS A 126 3.01 15.80 29.79
N ARG A 127 2.76 15.94 31.09
CA ARG A 127 2.42 17.22 31.74
C ARG A 127 3.00 17.29 33.16
N LEU A 128 3.13 18.49 33.70
CA LEU A 128 3.37 18.73 35.12
C LEU A 128 2.24 18.13 35.97
N TYR A 129 2.61 17.71 37.18
CA TYR A 129 1.65 17.35 38.21
C TYR A 129 1.04 18.64 38.77
N GLN A 130 -0.11 19.06 38.25
CA GLN A 130 -0.76 20.30 38.66
C GLN A 130 -2.26 20.27 38.36
N ALA A 131 -3.11 20.41 39.38
CA ALA A 131 -4.57 20.30 39.22
C ALA A 131 -5.18 21.44 38.39
N THR A 132 -4.65 22.66 38.53
CA THR A 132 -5.14 23.87 37.87
C THR A 132 -4.08 24.52 37.00
N ASP A 133 -4.51 25.32 36.03
CA ASP A 133 -3.65 26.15 35.19
C ASP A 133 -2.64 26.98 36.04
N PRO A 134 -1.40 27.23 35.56
CA PRO A 134 -0.83 26.87 34.27
C PRO A 134 -0.60 25.36 34.06
N TYR A 135 -1.07 24.85 32.93
CA TYR A 135 -0.62 23.55 32.42
C TYR A 135 0.61 23.72 31.55
N ASN A 136 1.34 22.63 31.29
CA ASN A 136 2.39 22.63 30.29
C ASN A 136 2.32 21.39 29.38
N SER A 137 3.10 21.43 28.31
CA SER A 137 3.34 20.29 27.44
C SER A 137 2.06 19.73 26.81
N TYR A 138 1.92 18.42 26.62
CA TYR A 138 0.88 17.83 25.75
C TYR A 138 0.11 16.68 26.39
N ILE A 139 -1.14 16.51 25.95
CA ILE A 139 -2.02 15.41 26.38
C ILE A 139 -2.97 15.01 25.26
N LEU A 140 -3.12 13.70 25.04
CA LEU A 140 -4.18 13.07 24.24
C LEU A 140 -5.14 12.36 25.20
N THR A 141 -6.38 12.81 25.23
CA THR A 141 -7.38 12.49 26.25
C THR A 141 -8.78 12.46 25.64
N THR A 142 -9.80 12.38 26.49
CA THR A 142 -11.19 12.64 26.16
C THR A 142 -11.71 13.82 26.97
N ILE A 143 -12.61 14.60 26.41
CA ILE A 143 -13.37 15.60 27.16
C ILE A 143 -14.77 15.06 27.52
N ASN A 144 -15.23 15.35 28.73
CA ASN A 144 -16.57 14.97 29.17
C ASN A 144 -17.64 15.93 28.64
N SER A 145 -18.50 15.40 27.80
CA SER A 145 -19.90 15.84 27.70
C SER A 145 -20.71 14.62 28.12
N VAL A 146 -21.51 14.70 29.19
CA VAL A 146 -22.18 13.52 29.77
C VAL A 146 -22.87 12.71 28.65
N SER A 147 -22.49 11.44 28.46
CA SER A 147 -22.88 10.49 27.38
C SER A 147 -22.31 10.70 25.96
N ASN A 148 -21.44 11.69 25.74
CA ASN A 148 -20.84 12.06 24.45
C ASN A 148 -19.36 12.44 24.60
N ASN A 149 -18.57 11.61 25.27
CA ASN A 149 -17.13 11.84 25.35
C ASN A 149 -16.53 11.86 23.95
N ARG A 150 -15.60 12.78 23.72
CA ARG A 150 -14.94 12.99 22.43
C ARG A 150 -13.44 13.01 22.64
N TRP A 151 -12.69 12.53 21.65
CA TRP A 151 -11.23 12.59 21.69
C TRP A 151 -10.78 14.04 21.70
N GLU A 152 -9.80 14.37 22.52
CA GLU A 152 -9.27 15.71 22.66
C GLU A 152 -7.75 15.67 22.72
N PHE A 153 -7.11 16.61 22.05
CA PHE A 153 -5.69 16.84 22.15
C PHE A 153 -5.41 18.28 22.55
N CYS A 154 -4.55 18.46 23.55
CA CYS A 154 -4.22 19.78 24.03
C CYS A 154 -2.71 19.98 24.20
N VAL A 155 -2.24 21.18 23.87
CA VAL A 155 -0.88 21.66 24.13
C VAL A 155 -0.90 22.93 24.99
N SER A 156 0.19 23.19 25.72
CA SER A 156 0.33 24.38 26.56
C SER A 156 1.79 24.82 26.66
N ASN A 157 2.03 26.13 26.76
CA ASN A 157 3.38 26.69 26.84
C ASN A 157 3.91 26.85 28.28
N GLY A 158 3.08 26.54 29.29
CA GLY A 158 3.45 26.68 30.70
C GLY A 158 3.04 28.01 31.33
N ASN A 159 2.49 28.95 30.55
CA ASN A 159 1.92 30.18 31.08
C ASN A 159 0.42 30.03 31.36
N ALA A 160 -0.10 30.86 32.26
CA ALA A 160 -1.52 30.86 32.57
C ALA A 160 -2.37 31.18 31.33
N GLY A 161 -3.45 30.44 31.13
CA GLY A 161 -4.38 30.60 30.01
C GLY A 161 -3.82 30.20 28.63
N SER A 162 -2.62 29.60 28.58
CA SER A 162 -1.96 29.24 27.32
C SER A 162 -2.44 27.93 26.71
N GLN A 163 -3.22 27.13 27.43
CA GLN A 163 -3.71 25.86 26.88
C GLN A 163 -4.62 26.09 25.68
N ARG A 164 -4.39 25.31 24.63
CA ARG A 164 -5.29 25.16 23.50
C ARG A 164 -5.59 23.68 23.28
N CYS A 165 -6.80 23.38 22.83
CA CYS A 165 -7.30 22.03 22.62
C CYS A 165 -8.02 21.93 21.28
N VAL A 166 -7.98 20.75 20.67
CA VAL A 166 -8.82 20.36 19.54
C VAL A 166 -9.61 19.12 19.96
N THR A 167 -10.91 19.14 19.71
CA THR A 167 -11.82 18.05 20.07
C THR A 167 -12.40 17.46 18.80
N ASP A 168 -12.51 16.13 18.73
CA ASP A 168 -13.27 15.42 17.70
C ASP A 168 -14.72 15.95 17.63
N THR A 169 -15.35 15.83 16.47
CA THR A 169 -16.76 16.17 16.28
C THR A 169 -17.69 15.03 16.67
N GLU A 170 -17.20 13.79 16.65
CA GLU A 170 -18.00 12.58 16.89
C GLU A 170 -17.73 11.95 18.26
N PRO A 171 -18.76 11.39 18.93
CA PRO A 171 -18.58 10.72 20.21
C PRO A 171 -17.80 9.40 20.08
N LEU A 172 -17.17 9.00 21.19
CA LEU A 172 -16.49 7.71 21.31
C LEU A 172 -17.48 6.55 21.15
N THR A 173 -17.04 5.51 20.44
CA THR A 173 -17.78 4.24 20.33
C THR A 173 -17.10 3.16 21.17
N PRO A 174 -17.79 2.59 22.18
CA PRO A 174 -17.21 1.54 23.02
C PRO A 174 -16.97 0.26 22.22
N GLY A 175 -15.88 -0.44 22.52
CA GLY A 175 -15.52 -1.71 21.92
C GLY A 175 -15.02 -1.64 20.48
N VAL A 176 -14.80 -0.45 19.92
CA VAL A 176 -14.35 -0.26 18.52
C VAL A 176 -12.93 0.27 18.48
N TRP A 177 -12.07 -0.40 17.70
CA TRP A 177 -10.72 0.08 17.43
C TRP A 177 -10.77 1.40 16.66
N THR A 178 -10.10 2.40 17.21
CA THR A 178 -10.02 3.75 16.66
C THR A 178 -8.56 4.16 16.57
N HIS A 179 -8.12 4.59 15.38
CA HIS A 179 -6.80 5.15 15.20
C HIS A 179 -6.86 6.66 15.42
N LEU A 180 -6.09 7.14 16.39
CA LEU A 180 -5.96 8.56 16.72
C LEU A 180 -4.64 9.07 16.17
N ALA A 181 -4.68 10.22 15.51
CA ALA A 181 -3.51 11.04 15.27
C ALA A 181 -3.82 12.49 15.61
N ALA A 182 -3.08 13.05 16.55
CA ALA A 182 -3.24 14.42 17.00
C ALA A 182 -1.98 15.23 16.71
N VAL A 183 -2.16 16.37 16.04
CA VAL A 183 -1.08 17.16 15.46
C VAL A 183 -1.13 18.58 16.01
N TYR A 184 0.02 19.16 16.30
CA TYR A 184 0.21 20.59 16.44
C TYR A 184 1.40 21.02 15.57
N ASP A 185 1.18 22.02 14.71
CA ASP A 185 2.17 22.49 13.72
C ASP A 185 2.82 23.83 14.10
N GLY A 186 2.76 24.20 15.38
CA GLY A 186 3.20 25.51 15.87
C GLY A 186 2.16 26.61 15.71
N SER A 187 1.05 26.35 15.01
CA SER A 187 -0.02 27.34 14.78
C SER A 187 -1.43 26.78 14.96
N ALA A 188 -1.68 25.52 14.63
CA ALA A 188 -2.99 24.91 14.68
C ALA A 188 -2.91 23.50 15.26
N LEU A 189 -3.91 23.16 16.05
CA LEU A 189 -4.16 21.80 16.52
C LEU A 189 -5.10 21.09 15.55
N LYS A 190 -4.79 19.84 15.22
CA LYS A 190 -5.63 19.00 14.36
C LYS A 190 -5.82 17.64 15.01
N ILE A 191 -7.01 17.07 14.89
CA ILE A 191 -7.28 15.70 15.32
C ILE A 191 -7.84 14.89 14.16
N TYR A 192 -7.21 13.75 13.91
CA TYR A 192 -7.58 12.79 12.89
C TYR A 192 -8.05 11.52 13.57
N VAL A 193 -9.14 10.97 13.06
CA VAL A 193 -9.70 9.70 13.51
C VAL A 193 -9.85 8.79 12.30
N ASN A 194 -9.22 7.62 12.38
CA ASN A 194 -9.19 6.64 11.28
C ASN A 194 -8.66 7.25 9.97
N GLY A 195 -7.60 8.07 10.08
CA GLY A 195 -6.94 8.74 8.95
C GLY A 195 -7.65 10.01 8.45
N ILE A 196 -8.88 10.27 8.89
CA ILE A 196 -9.70 11.39 8.44
C ILE A 196 -9.58 12.57 9.41
N LEU A 197 -9.32 13.77 8.90
CA LEU A 197 -9.34 15.00 9.70
C LEU A 197 -10.75 15.25 10.24
N LYS A 198 -10.89 15.34 11.56
CA LYS A 198 -12.17 15.59 12.23
C LYS A 198 -12.37 17.04 12.61
N ASN A 199 -11.32 17.67 13.13
CA ASN A 199 -11.40 19.06 13.55
C ASN A 199 -10.04 19.76 13.53
N THR A 200 -10.06 21.09 13.46
CA THR A 200 -8.90 21.97 13.55
C THR A 200 -9.22 23.16 14.45
N THR A 201 -8.31 23.50 15.36
CA THR A 201 -8.42 24.67 16.25
C THR A 201 -7.18 25.55 16.10
N ASP A 202 -7.38 26.88 16.05
CA ASP A 202 -6.26 27.83 16.16
C ASP A 202 -5.56 27.69 17.51
N ALA A 203 -4.24 27.56 17.46
CA ALA A 203 -3.35 27.46 18.61
C ALA A 203 -2.10 28.34 18.45
N SER A 204 -2.15 29.36 17.59
CA SER A 204 -1.05 30.29 17.31
C SER A 204 -0.56 31.01 18.57
N SER A 205 -1.44 31.23 19.55
CA SER A 205 -1.09 31.82 20.84
C SER A 205 -0.20 30.95 21.73
N VAL A 206 -0.08 29.64 21.45
CA VAL A 206 0.76 28.73 22.24
C VAL A 206 2.23 28.97 21.91
N GLY A 207 2.57 29.05 20.62
CA GLY A 207 3.95 29.11 20.16
C GLY A 207 4.70 27.83 20.55
N ASN A 208 5.77 27.99 21.35
CA ASN A 208 6.53 26.85 21.84
C ASN A 208 5.76 26.06 22.91
N ILE A 209 5.77 24.74 22.80
CA ILE A 209 5.25 23.84 23.82
C ILE A 209 6.18 23.90 25.03
N GLY A 210 5.62 24.11 26.23
CA GLY A 210 6.38 24.07 27.48
C GLY A 210 6.77 22.63 27.81
N TYR A 211 7.90 22.41 28.46
CA TYR A 211 8.34 21.07 28.84
C TYR A 211 8.18 20.81 30.35
N THR A 212 8.14 19.52 30.71
CA THR A 212 8.14 19.02 32.10
C THR A 212 9.23 17.98 32.27
N SER A 213 9.79 17.84 33.48
CA SER A 213 10.64 16.73 33.88
C SER A 213 9.87 15.54 34.47
N GLN A 214 8.54 15.60 34.48
CA GLN A 214 7.68 14.48 34.88
C GLN A 214 7.66 13.38 33.82
N SER A 215 7.51 12.12 34.25
CA SER A 215 7.34 10.96 33.37
C SER A 215 6.21 11.16 32.36
N LEU A 216 6.35 10.53 31.19
CA LEU A 216 5.21 10.32 30.30
C LEU A 216 4.37 9.15 30.84
N ARG A 217 3.05 9.29 30.80
CA ARG A 217 2.11 8.22 31.18
C ARG A 217 1.24 7.84 30.01
N ILE A 218 1.10 6.55 29.76
CA ILE A 218 0.10 5.99 28.84
C ILE A 218 -1.00 5.36 29.69
N GLY A 219 -2.26 5.74 29.46
CA GLY A 219 -3.40 5.20 30.19
C GLY A 219 -3.83 5.99 31.44
N THR A 220 -3.09 7.04 31.83
CA THR A 220 -3.50 8.00 32.88
C THR A 220 -2.82 9.35 32.69
N SER A 221 -3.19 10.36 33.47
CA SER A 221 -2.53 11.67 33.47
C SER A 221 -1.64 11.88 34.69
N ASN A 222 -0.66 12.77 34.56
CA ASN A 222 0.09 13.30 35.70
C ASN A 222 -0.70 14.36 36.46
N ARG A 223 -1.64 15.06 35.81
CA ARG A 223 -2.40 16.19 36.38
C ARG A 223 -3.61 15.75 37.21
N ASP A 224 -4.37 14.78 36.69
CA ASP A 224 -5.62 14.28 37.25
C ASP A 224 -5.47 12.77 37.57
N PRO A 225 -4.68 12.42 38.61
CA PRO A 225 -4.61 11.03 39.08
C PRO A 225 -6.02 10.55 39.44
N GLY A 226 -6.41 9.38 38.94
CA GLY A 226 -7.78 8.87 39.09
C GLY A 226 -8.55 8.76 37.78
N GLN A 227 -8.11 9.46 36.72
CA GLN A 227 -8.64 9.31 35.37
C GLN A 227 -7.81 8.26 34.62
N TYR A 228 -8.41 7.09 34.41
CA TYR A 228 -7.75 5.94 33.79
C TYR A 228 -8.40 5.59 32.46
N PHE A 229 -7.57 5.18 31.51
CA PHE A 229 -8.08 4.52 30.32
C PHE A 229 -8.68 3.17 30.71
N ASN A 230 -9.89 2.90 30.21
CA ASN A 230 -10.54 1.61 30.36
C ASN A 230 -10.72 0.98 28.99
N GLY A 231 -9.85 0.03 28.64
CA GLY A 231 -9.82 -0.58 27.31
C GLY A 231 -8.43 -0.98 26.88
N THR A 232 -8.28 -1.29 25.59
CA THR A 232 -6.99 -1.66 24.99
C THR A 232 -6.33 -0.45 24.32
N ILE A 233 -5.02 -0.30 24.51
CA ILE A 233 -4.15 0.62 23.78
C ILE A 233 -3.11 -0.19 23.00
N ASP A 234 -2.75 0.30 21.82
CA ASP A 234 -1.75 -0.30 20.96
C ASP A 234 -1.05 0.79 20.11
N GLU A 235 0.12 0.47 19.56
CA GLU A 235 0.79 1.26 18.51
C GLU A 235 0.94 2.76 18.87
N VAL A 236 1.48 3.07 20.05
CA VAL A 236 1.63 4.46 20.51
C VAL A 236 2.91 5.06 19.93
N ALA A 237 2.81 6.17 19.20
CA ALA A 237 3.96 6.86 18.63
C ALA A 237 3.95 8.37 18.90
N ILE A 238 5.15 8.95 19.00
CA ILE A 238 5.35 10.39 19.15
C ILE A 238 6.34 10.86 18.10
N PHE A 239 6.03 11.96 17.44
CA PHE A 239 6.88 12.64 16.47
C PHE A 239 7.20 14.05 16.95
N ASN A 240 8.42 14.52 16.73
CA ASN A 240 8.84 15.92 16.96
C ASN A 240 8.57 16.84 15.77
N ARG A 241 7.57 16.48 14.95
CA ARG A 241 7.07 17.30 13.86
C ARG A 241 5.57 17.08 13.65
N ALA A 242 4.95 18.00 12.94
CA ALA A 242 3.62 17.80 12.40
C ALA A 242 3.68 16.86 11.20
N LEU A 243 2.95 15.74 11.27
CA LEU A 243 2.69 14.89 10.12
C LEU A 243 1.64 15.54 9.21
N SER A 244 1.82 15.38 7.90
CA SER A 244 0.81 15.75 6.91
C SER A 244 -0.37 14.77 6.93
N ALA A 245 -1.52 15.22 6.40
CA ALA A 245 -2.70 14.36 6.25
C ALA A 245 -2.40 13.09 5.43
N SER A 246 -1.57 13.19 4.38
CA SER A 246 -1.15 12.05 3.56
C SER A 246 -0.29 11.05 4.33
N GLU A 247 0.63 11.51 5.19
CA GLU A 247 1.43 10.63 6.03
C GLU A 247 0.58 9.90 7.06
N ILE A 248 -0.35 10.60 7.71
CA ILE A 248 -1.29 10.01 8.68
C ILE A 248 -2.19 8.98 8.00
N GLN A 249 -2.72 9.29 6.81
CA GLN A 249 -3.53 8.36 6.04
C GLN A 249 -2.72 7.11 5.65
N ALA A 250 -1.48 7.27 5.20
CA ALA A 250 -0.61 6.15 4.84
C ALA A 250 -0.32 5.23 6.05
N LEU A 251 0.02 5.80 7.21
CA LEU A 251 0.25 5.04 8.43
C LEU A 251 -1.01 4.31 8.89
N TYR A 252 -2.17 4.95 8.83
CA TYR A 252 -3.45 4.33 9.12
C TYR A 252 -3.73 3.14 8.19
N GLN A 253 -3.62 3.31 6.86
CA GLN A 253 -3.86 2.23 5.90
C GLN A 253 -2.87 1.07 6.06
N ASN A 254 -1.60 1.37 6.33
CA ASN A 254 -0.60 0.34 6.62
C ASN A 254 -0.97 -0.48 7.86
N SER A 255 -1.42 0.19 8.93
CA SER A 255 -1.85 -0.49 10.16
C SER A 255 -3.11 -1.35 9.98
N LEU A 256 -4.00 -1.00 9.04
CA LEU A 256 -5.14 -1.86 8.68
C LEU A 256 -4.70 -3.17 8.02
N ASN A 257 -3.54 -3.17 7.34
CA ASN A 257 -2.94 -4.36 6.74
C ASN A 257 -2.01 -5.11 7.71
N GLY A 258 -2.03 -4.75 9.01
CA GLY A 258 -1.21 -5.40 10.04
C GLY A 258 0.25 -4.95 10.03
N TYR A 259 0.59 -3.85 9.35
CA TYR A 259 1.94 -3.29 9.37
C TYR A 259 2.08 -2.22 10.45
N ASN A 260 3.14 -2.33 11.24
CA ASN A 260 3.58 -1.33 12.21
C ASN A 260 4.06 -0.03 11.50
N TYR A 261 4.18 1.09 12.22
CA TYR A 261 4.55 2.39 11.66
C TYR A 261 6.01 2.47 11.21
N CYS A 262 6.89 1.76 11.92
CA CYS A 262 8.28 1.57 11.50
C CYS A 262 8.36 0.34 10.61
N GLN A 263 7.82 0.45 9.40
CA GLN A 263 7.92 -0.63 8.43
C GLN A 263 9.39 -1.03 8.29
N GLN A 264 9.69 -2.32 8.41
CA GLN A 264 10.74 -2.97 7.60
C GLN A 264 10.31 -2.82 6.14
N PRO A 265 11.23 -2.67 5.17
CA PRO A 265 10.81 -2.29 3.84
C PRO A 265 10.08 -3.52 3.35
N GLY A 266 8.77 -3.41 3.09
CA GLY A 266 8.17 -4.31 2.14
C GLY A 266 9.07 -4.29 0.89
N PRO A 267 9.27 -5.43 0.20
CA PRO A 267 10.22 -5.54 -0.90
C PRO A 267 10.08 -4.33 -1.82
N GLN A 268 11.11 -3.46 -1.81
CA GLN A 268 11.12 -2.28 -2.66
C GLN A 268 11.44 -2.77 -4.06
N ILE A 269 10.50 -2.62 -4.99
CA ILE A 269 10.79 -2.80 -6.41
C ILE A 269 11.49 -1.53 -6.88
N ASN A 270 12.83 -1.53 -6.76
CA ASN A 270 13.65 -0.52 -7.38
C ASN A 270 13.73 -0.81 -8.88
N PHE A 271 13.05 0.00 -9.69
CA PHE A 271 13.28 0.02 -11.12
C PHE A 271 14.60 0.76 -11.37
N VAL A 272 15.69 0.02 -11.48
CA VAL A 272 16.93 0.57 -12.03
C VAL A 272 16.71 0.70 -13.53
N SER A 273 16.46 1.90 -14.02
CA SER A 273 16.56 2.15 -15.46
C SER A 273 18.00 1.86 -15.88
N PRO A 274 18.26 0.92 -16.80
CA PRO A 274 19.62 0.66 -17.24
C PRO A 274 20.20 1.94 -17.82
N THR A 275 21.33 2.39 -17.28
CA THR A 275 22.17 3.36 -17.98
C THR A 275 22.50 2.75 -19.35
N PRO A 276 22.26 3.44 -20.48
CA PRO A 276 22.59 2.88 -21.78
C PRO A 276 24.11 2.77 -21.91
N ALA A 277 24.68 1.63 -21.52
CA ALA A 277 26.01 1.25 -21.94
C ALA A 277 25.87 0.74 -23.38
N ASN A 278 26.20 1.60 -24.34
CA ASN A 278 26.58 1.29 -25.72
C ASN A 278 25.82 0.17 -26.46
N ASN A 279 25.01 0.58 -27.44
CA ASN A 279 24.77 -0.15 -28.68
C ASN A 279 24.25 -1.61 -28.58
N ALA A 280 23.28 -1.89 -27.72
CA ALA A 280 22.45 -3.08 -27.93
C ALA A 280 21.46 -2.82 -29.07
N VAL A 281 21.83 -3.27 -30.27
CA VAL A 281 20.93 -3.35 -31.42
C VAL A 281 19.73 -4.23 -31.04
N ILE A 282 18.53 -3.68 -31.16
CA ILE A 282 17.28 -4.41 -30.91
C ILE A 282 17.05 -5.35 -32.10
N THR A 283 17.49 -6.59 -31.96
CA THR A 283 17.09 -7.70 -32.84
C THR A 283 16.34 -8.73 -32.02
N THR A 284 15.11 -9.01 -32.45
CA THR A 284 14.22 -10.12 -32.07
C THR A 284 13.51 -10.08 -30.70
N ASN A 285 12.23 -10.48 -30.79
CA ASN A 285 11.23 -10.93 -29.83
C ASN A 285 11.61 -11.02 -28.33
N TYR A 286 10.63 -10.62 -27.52
CA TYR A 286 10.62 -10.49 -26.05
C TYR A 286 11.33 -9.24 -25.53
N THR A 287 10.58 -8.36 -24.86
CA THR A 287 11.18 -7.52 -23.82
C THR A 287 11.46 -8.42 -22.62
N GLU A 288 12.58 -9.14 -22.67
CA GLU A 288 13.28 -9.42 -21.42
C GLU A 288 13.74 -8.06 -20.91
N ILE A 289 13.03 -7.52 -19.91
CA ILE A 289 13.67 -6.55 -19.05
C ILE A 289 14.63 -7.40 -18.21
N ASN A 290 15.86 -7.56 -18.68
CA ASN A 290 16.97 -8.03 -17.85
C ASN A 290 17.29 -6.91 -16.86
N THR A 291 16.43 -6.78 -15.87
CA THR A 291 16.66 -5.97 -14.69
C THR A 291 17.21 -6.90 -13.62
N THR A 292 18.44 -6.67 -13.20
CA THR A 292 18.95 -7.24 -11.96
C THR A 292 18.11 -6.62 -10.84
N ILE A 293 17.22 -7.40 -10.24
CA ILE A 293 16.61 -7.01 -8.97
C ILE A 293 17.62 -7.43 -7.91
N ASP A 294 18.41 -6.48 -7.43
CA ASP A 294 19.23 -6.70 -6.24
C ASP A 294 18.30 -6.78 -5.03
N ILE A 295 17.95 -8.00 -4.63
CA ILE A 295 17.27 -8.25 -3.35
C ILE A 295 18.36 -8.38 -2.28
N THR A 296 18.99 -7.27 -1.90
CA THR A 296 19.90 -7.29 -0.75
C THR A 296 19.06 -7.37 0.51
N ASN A 297 18.76 -8.60 0.96
CA ASN A 297 18.62 -9.03 2.37
C ASN A 297 18.08 -10.46 2.57
N ALA A 298 17.95 -11.28 1.52
CA ALA A 298 17.78 -12.71 1.71
C ALA A 298 19.10 -13.41 1.36
N SER A 299 19.73 -14.06 2.33
CA SER A 299 20.69 -15.12 2.07
C SER A 299 19.95 -16.34 1.49
N ALA A 300 19.37 -16.19 0.32
CA ALA A 300 18.67 -17.21 -0.42
C ALA A 300 18.85 -16.94 -1.92
N SER A 301 18.96 -18.03 -2.67
CA SER A 301 19.23 -18.11 -4.11
C SER A 301 18.59 -17.01 -4.95
N LEU A 302 19.35 -16.58 -5.96
CA LEU A 302 18.90 -15.75 -7.08
C LEU A 302 17.73 -16.42 -7.82
N ASP A 303 16.50 -16.20 -7.37
CA ASP A 303 15.32 -16.60 -8.13
C ASP A 303 14.96 -15.49 -9.11
N THR A 304 15.02 -15.83 -10.40
CA THR A 304 14.63 -14.95 -11.49
C THR A 304 13.11 -14.79 -11.48
N PHE A 305 12.60 -13.66 -10.99
CA PHE A 305 11.18 -13.36 -11.07
C PHE A 305 10.77 -12.96 -12.50
N LYS A 306 10.04 -13.85 -13.17
CA LYS A 306 9.42 -13.56 -14.48
C LYS A 306 8.08 -12.87 -14.26
N PHE A 307 8.04 -11.54 -14.42
CA PHE A 307 6.77 -10.81 -14.50
C PHE A 307 6.10 -11.06 -15.86
N ASN A 308 5.09 -11.93 -15.88
CA ASN A 308 4.27 -12.18 -17.07
C ASN A 308 2.99 -11.34 -16.98
N TRP A 309 3.04 -10.09 -17.46
CA TRP A 309 1.90 -9.14 -17.44
C TRP A 309 0.80 -9.44 -18.48
N LEU A 310 0.73 -10.65 -19.03
CA LEU A 310 -0.39 -11.08 -19.85
C LEU A 310 -1.46 -11.65 -18.92
N SER A 311 -2.41 -10.79 -18.56
CA SER A 311 -3.62 -11.05 -17.77
C SER A 311 -4.15 -12.48 -17.93
N THR A 312 -4.17 -13.22 -16.83
CA THR A 312 -4.66 -14.60 -16.74
C THR A 312 -6.16 -14.63 -16.97
N ILE A 313 -6.60 -15.20 -18.09
CA ILE A 313 -7.97 -15.71 -18.16
C ILE A 313 -8.03 -16.87 -17.15
N PRO A 314 -9.00 -16.91 -16.22
CA PRO A 314 -9.09 -17.97 -15.23
C PRO A 314 -9.04 -19.36 -15.89
N GLY A 315 -8.14 -20.22 -15.41
CA GLY A 315 -7.93 -21.57 -15.94
C GLY A 315 -6.93 -21.67 -17.10
N TRP A 316 -6.33 -20.56 -17.57
CA TRP A 316 -5.34 -20.55 -18.65
C TRP A 316 -3.94 -20.29 -18.12
N SER A 317 -3.02 -21.24 -18.33
CA SER A 317 -1.69 -21.23 -17.73
C SER A 317 -0.67 -20.39 -18.50
N TYR A 318 -0.89 -20.17 -19.80
CA TYR A 318 0.07 -19.52 -20.69
C TYR A 318 -0.58 -18.52 -21.65
N ALA A 319 0.22 -17.54 -22.08
CA ALA A 319 -0.17 -16.55 -23.08
C ALA A 319 1.03 -16.14 -23.95
N LYS A 320 0.78 -15.89 -25.24
CA LYS A 320 1.77 -15.45 -26.23
C LYS A 320 1.25 -14.23 -26.97
N SER A 321 2.01 -13.13 -26.96
CA SER A 321 1.72 -11.96 -27.79
C SER A 321 2.18 -12.19 -29.24
N ILE A 322 1.30 -11.95 -30.19
CA ILE A 322 1.57 -12.11 -31.63
C ILE A 322 1.48 -10.73 -32.27
N LYS A 323 2.58 -10.30 -32.90
CA LYS A 323 2.67 -9.03 -33.63
C LYS A 323 2.06 -9.21 -35.03
N ILE A 324 1.25 -8.24 -35.44
CA ILE A 324 0.66 -8.12 -36.78
C ILE A 324 1.15 -6.79 -37.35
N SER A 325 1.84 -6.83 -38.48
CA SER A 325 2.32 -5.63 -39.17
C SER A 325 1.39 -5.33 -40.35
N ASN A 326 0.75 -4.16 -40.36
CA ASN A 326 -0.09 -3.68 -41.46
C ASN A 326 0.51 -2.41 -42.08
N PRO A 327 1.31 -2.51 -43.16
CA PRO A 327 1.93 -1.34 -43.79
C PRO A 327 0.95 -0.46 -44.59
N GLY A 328 -0.29 -0.91 -44.78
CA GLY A 328 -1.31 -0.22 -45.58
C GLY A 328 -2.29 0.62 -44.76
N SER A 329 -3.48 0.86 -45.31
CA SER A 329 -4.60 1.47 -44.60
C SER A 329 -5.21 0.50 -43.58
N ASN A 330 -6.10 1.00 -42.72
CA ASN A 330 -6.83 0.15 -41.78
C ASN A 330 -7.58 -0.96 -42.52
N LEU A 331 -7.48 -2.19 -42.00
CA LEU A 331 -8.22 -3.36 -42.49
C LEU A 331 -9.33 -3.70 -41.51
N THR A 332 -10.48 -4.12 -42.01
CA THR A 332 -11.62 -4.57 -41.20
C THR A 332 -12.05 -5.96 -41.62
N ASP A 333 -12.51 -6.79 -40.67
CA ASP A 333 -12.93 -8.18 -40.92
C ASP A 333 -11.92 -9.01 -41.72
N TYR A 334 -10.65 -8.94 -41.33
CA TYR A 334 -9.53 -9.49 -42.08
C TYR A 334 -9.00 -10.79 -41.44
N GLN A 335 -8.73 -11.81 -42.24
CA GLN A 335 -8.14 -13.08 -41.80
C GLN A 335 -6.62 -12.99 -41.85
N ILE A 336 -5.97 -13.43 -40.77
CA ILE A 336 -4.51 -13.57 -40.70
C ILE A 336 -4.13 -15.02 -40.47
N GLN A 337 -3.09 -15.49 -41.17
CA GLN A 337 -2.50 -16.80 -40.92
C GLN A 337 -1.41 -16.68 -39.86
N ILE A 338 -1.43 -17.59 -38.90
CA ILE A 338 -0.45 -17.73 -37.82
C ILE A 338 0.17 -19.11 -37.95
N GLN A 339 1.48 -19.13 -38.17
CA GLN A 339 2.26 -20.37 -38.23
C GLN A 339 3.00 -20.58 -36.91
N LEU A 340 2.74 -21.71 -36.27
CA LEU A 340 3.45 -22.13 -35.07
C LEU A 340 4.46 -23.22 -35.42
N SER A 341 5.63 -23.13 -34.81
CA SER A 341 6.73 -24.09 -34.97
C SER A 341 7.47 -24.24 -33.65
N SER A 342 8.29 -25.29 -33.53
CA SER A 342 9.21 -25.48 -32.39
C SER A 342 10.08 -24.25 -32.08
N SER A 343 10.38 -23.43 -33.08
CA SER A 343 11.17 -22.20 -32.90
C SER A 343 10.40 -21.05 -32.30
N ASN A 344 9.06 -21.10 -32.27
CA ASN A 344 8.24 -20.00 -31.79
C ASN A 344 7.16 -20.40 -30.77
N PHE A 345 6.86 -21.69 -30.58
CA PHE A 345 5.80 -22.17 -29.70
C PHE A 345 6.18 -23.52 -29.06
N ASP A 346 5.90 -23.65 -27.76
CA ASP A 346 6.12 -24.89 -27.00
C ASP A 346 4.84 -25.75 -27.00
N PHE A 347 4.81 -26.75 -27.87
CA PHE A 347 3.66 -27.65 -28.04
C PHE A 347 3.40 -28.54 -26.82
N SER A 348 4.35 -28.67 -25.88
CA SER A 348 4.13 -29.43 -24.64
C SER A 348 3.19 -28.73 -23.65
N LYS A 349 2.88 -27.45 -23.91
CA LYS A 349 2.08 -26.59 -23.05
C LYS A 349 0.63 -26.43 -23.47
N ALA A 350 0.26 -27.03 -24.60
CA ALA A 350 -1.10 -27.07 -25.12
C ALA A 350 -1.54 -28.54 -25.26
N ASN A 351 -2.84 -28.77 -25.40
CA ASN A 351 -3.39 -30.07 -25.70
C ASN A 351 -2.84 -30.59 -27.04
N SER A 352 -2.72 -31.91 -27.15
CA SER A 352 -2.10 -32.55 -28.32
C SER A 352 -2.84 -32.26 -29.64
N ASP A 353 -4.11 -31.85 -29.56
CA ASP A 353 -5.00 -31.46 -30.66
C ASP A 353 -5.22 -29.94 -30.79
N GLY A 354 -4.63 -29.11 -29.92
CA GLY A 354 -4.80 -27.66 -29.91
C GLY A 354 -6.19 -27.18 -29.43
N SER A 355 -6.98 -28.05 -28.79
CA SER A 355 -8.32 -27.70 -28.27
C SER A 355 -8.32 -26.54 -27.27
N ASP A 356 -7.20 -26.33 -26.58
CA ASP A 356 -6.98 -25.26 -25.62
C ASP A 356 -6.22 -24.08 -26.22
N ILE A 357 -6.53 -23.66 -27.44
CA ILE A 357 -6.03 -22.39 -28.02
C ILE A 357 -7.12 -21.33 -28.00
N ARG A 358 -6.82 -20.07 -27.63
CA ARG A 358 -7.75 -18.93 -27.79
C ARG A 358 -7.03 -17.67 -28.23
N PHE A 359 -7.74 -16.81 -28.96
CA PHE A 359 -7.21 -15.51 -29.40
C PHE A 359 -8.05 -14.34 -28.88
N TYR A 360 -7.36 -13.27 -28.47
CA TYR A 360 -7.96 -12.05 -27.95
C TYR A 360 -7.22 -10.81 -28.47
N LEU A 361 -7.95 -9.71 -28.61
CA LEU A 361 -7.37 -8.37 -28.68
C LEU A 361 -6.81 -7.96 -27.31
N GLN A 362 -5.89 -6.99 -27.29
CA GLN A 362 -5.33 -6.45 -26.04
C GLN A 362 -6.38 -5.86 -25.08
N ASN A 363 -7.53 -5.42 -25.61
CA ASN A 363 -8.64 -4.91 -24.81
C ASN A 363 -9.55 -6.01 -24.22
N GLY A 364 -9.20 -7.29 -24.39
CA GLY A 364 -9.96 -8.43 -23.88
C GLY A 364 -11.09 -8.93 -24.80
N THR A 365 -11.23 -8.39 -26.01
CA THR A 365 -12.22 -8.89 -26.99
C THR A 365 -11.75 -10.22 -27.57
N LYS A 366 -12.59 -11.25 -27.48
CA LYS A 366 -12.32 -12.57 -28.05
C LYS A 366 -12.40 -12.56 -29.59
N LEU A 367 -11.53 -13.32 -30.25
CA LEU A 367 -11.44 -13.42 -31.70
C LEU A 367 -11.86 -14.81 -32.19
N ASN A 368 -12.51 -14.88 -33.35
CA ASN A 368 -12.81 -16.13 -34.05
C ASN A 368 -11.54 -16.66 -34.72
N TYR A 369 -11.36 -17.98 -34.71
CA TYR A 369 -10.21 -18.63 -35.30
C TYR A 369 -10.55 -20.03 -35.80
N TRP A 370 -9.71 -20.54 -36.69
CA TRP A 370 -9.76 -21.88 -37.24
C TRP A 370 -8.37 -22.48 -37.27
N ILE A 371 -8.21 -23.64 -36.64
CA ILE A 371 -7.01 -24.46 -36.69
C ILE A 371 -7.10 -25.29 -37.97
N GLU A 372 -6.35 -24.87 -38.98
CA GLU A 372 -6.24 -25.59 -40.25
C GLU A 372 -5.42 -26.87 -40.08
N TYR A 373 -4.30 -26.75 -39.35
CA TYR A 373 -3.37 -27.84 -39.12
C TYR A 373 -2.81 -27.76 -37.72
N TRP A 374 -2.73 -28.91 -37.03
CA TRP A 374 -2.07 -29.02 -35.74
C TRP A 374 -1.42 -30.39 -35.59
N ASN A 375 -0.12 -30.40 -35.33
CA ASN A 375 0.61 -31.62 -35.05
C ASN A 375 1.66 -31.34 -33.96
N SER A 376 1.33 -31.79 -32.74
CA SER A 376 2.22 -31.63 -31.58
C SER A 376 3.49 -32.47 -31.67
N SER A 377 3.47 -33.60 -32.39
CA SER A 377 4.66 -34.46 -32.58
C SER A 377 5.68 -33.85 -33.54
N SER A 378 5.24 -33.29 -34.68
CA SER A 378 6.11 -32.53 -35.59
C SER A 378 6.29 -31.07 -35.17
N GLN A 379 5.66 -30.65 -34.06
CA GLN A 379 5.71 -29.30 -33.51
C GLN A 379 5.42 -28.23 -34.57
N SER A 380 4.30 -28.40 -35.29
CA SER A 380 3.86 -27.49 -36.33
C SER A 380 2.35 -27.30 -36.32
N ALA A 381 1.89 -26.06 -36.50
CA ALA A 381 0.48 -25.73 -36.66
C ALA A 381 0.26 -24.53 -37.58
N ILE A 382 -0.89 -24.50 -38.26
CA ILE A 382 -1.40 -23.40 -39.08
C ILE A 382 -2.76 -23.01 -38.54
N ILE A 383 -2.93 -21.74 -38.20
CA ILE A 383 -4.15 -21.22 -37.59
C ILE A 383 -4.54 -19.92 -38.29
N TRP A 384 -5.80 -19.81 -38.68
CA TRP A 384 -6.38 -18.58 -39.22
C TRP A 384 -7.18 -17.86 -38.15
N VAL A 385 -6.97 -16.55 -38.02
CA VAL A 385 -7.67 -15.71 -37.02
C VAL A 385 -8.37 -14.57 -37.74
N LYS A 386 -9.65 -14.36 -37.46
CA LYS A 386 -10.43 -13.23 -37.99
C LYS A 386 -10.30 -12.03 -37.04
N VAL A 387 -9.71 -10.95 -37.52
CA VAL A 387 -9.50 -9.70 -36.76
C VAL A 387 -10.46 -8.62 -37.26
N LEU A 388 -11.26 -8.07 -36.34
CA LEU A 388 -12.31 -7.09 -36.67
C LEU A 388 -11.77 -5.77 -37.19
N SER A 389 -10.62 -5.31 -36.68
CA SER A 389 -9.94 -4.10 -37.13
C SER A 389 -8.43 -4.20 -36.90
N ILE A 390 -7.64 -3.95 -37.94
CA ILE A 390 -6.19 -3.84 -37.88
C ILE A 390 -5.81 -2.41 -38.32
N PRO A 391 -5.45 -1.52 -37.39
CA PRO A 391 -4.92 -0.20 -37.72
C PRO A 391 -3.72 -0.25 -38.68
N SER A 392 -3.48 0.83 -39.41
CA SER A 392 -2.18 1.05 -40.07
C SER A 392 -1.05 1.04 -39.04
N GLY A 393 0.02 0.30 -39.32
CA GLY A 393 1.16 0.10 -38.43
C GLY A 393 1.14 -1.24 -37.69
N ASP A 394 1.84 -1.27 -36.56
CA ASP A 394 2.00 -2.48 -35.74
C ASP A 394 0.83 -2.65 -34.77
N SER A 395 0.20 -3.82 -34.82
CA SER A 395 -0.84 -4.25 -33.88
C SER A 395 -0.45 -5.55 -33.20
N ARG A 396 -1.13 -5.92 -32.12
CA ARG A 396 -0.89 -7.20 -31.44
C ARG A 396 -2.18 -7.88 -31.03
N ILE A 397 -2.18 -9.20 -31.11
CA ILE A 397 -3.18 -10.07 -30.47
C ILE A 397 -2.49 -10.91 -29.40
N ILE A 398 -3.30 -11.54 -28.56
CA ILE A 398 -2.87 -12.44 -27.50
C ILE A 398 -3.44 -13.82 -27.80
N MET A 399 -2.57 -14.83 -27.80
CA MET A 399 -2.94 -16.24 -27.86
C MET A 399 -2.80 -16.87 -26.47
N TYR A 400 -3.88 -17.37 -25.89
CA TYR A 400 -3.89 -18.12 -24.62
C TYR A 400 -3.87 -19.63 -24.87
N TYR A 401 -3.19 -20.36 -23.98
CA TYR A 401 -3.09 -21.83 -24.00
C TYR A 401 -2.77 -22.42 -22.62
N GLY A 402 -2.79 -23.75 -22.49
CA GLY A 402 -2.51 -24.45 -21.23
C GLY A 402 -3.72 -24.58 -20.32
N ASN A 403 -4.88 -24.87 -20.90
CA ASN A 403 -6.09 -25.24 -20.17
C ASN A 403 -6.52 -26.65 -20.59
N PRO A 404 -6.06 -27.70 -19.87
CA PRO A 404 -6.33 -29.09 -20.25
C PRO A 404 -7.82 -29.47 -20.29
N SER A 405 -8.68 -28.69 -19.62
CA SER A 405 -10.14 -28.91 -19.57
C SER A 405 -10.91 -28.20 -20.69
N ALA A 406 -10.25 -27.39 -21.51
CA ALA A 406 -10.89 -26.64 -22.58
C ALA A 406 -11.30 -27.56 -23.75
N THR A 407 -12.50 -27.35 -24.28
CA THR A 407 -12.94 -27.92 -25.56
C THR A 407 -12.51 -27.02 -26.72
N SER A 408 -12.35 -27.59 -27.91
CA SER A 408 -12.00 -26.81 -29.10
C SER A 408 -13.13 -25.82 -29.47
N GLU A 409 -12.74 -24.58 -29.79
CA GLU A 409 -13.62 -23.55 -30.36
C GLU A 409 -13.20 -23.18 -31.79
N SER A 410 -12.31 -23.96 -32.40
CA SER A 410 -11.92 -23.81 -33.80
C SER A 410 -13.16 -23.92 -34.71
N ASN A 411 -13.42 -22.90 -35.51
CA ASN A 411 -14.58 -22.87 -36.40
C ASN A 411 -14.28 -22.07 -37.68
N GLY A 412 -14.23 -22.77 -38.82
CA GLY A 412 -13.96 -22.19 -40.13
C GLY A 412 -15.06 -21.25 -40.64
N ASP A 413 -16.33 -21.58 -40.41
CA ASP A 413 -17.48 -20.76 -40.82
C ASP A 413 -17.48 -19.38 -40.14
N ASN A 414 -16.96 -19.30 -38.92
CA ASN A 414 -16.81 -18.06 -38.17
C ASN A 414 -15.62 -17.20 -38.63
N VAL A 415 -14.70 -17.78 -39.42
CA VAL A 415 -13.49 -17.13 -39.92
C VAL A 415 -13.63 -16.72 -41.38
N PHE A 416 -14.15 -17.60 -42.24
CA PHE A 416 -14.24 -17.40 -43.68
C PHE A 416 -15.68 -17.24 -44.17
N ILE A 417 -15.88 -16.45 -45.22
CA ILE A 417 -17.19 -16.26 -45.86
C ILE A 417 -17.61 -17.51 -46.64
N PHE A 418 -16.64 -18.27 -47.15
CA PHE A 418 -16.83 -19.57 -47.77
C PHE A 418 -15.83 -20.54 -47.15
N PHE A 419 -16.31 -21.61 -46.53
CA PHE A 419 -15.49 -22.58 -45.82
C PHE A 419 -15.80 -23.99 -46.32
N ASP A 420 -14.75 -24.74 -46.65
CA ASP A 420 -14.79 -26.17 -46.94
C ASP A 420 -13.61 -26.79 -46.18
N ASP A 421 -13.88 -27.77 -45.32
CA ASP A 421 -12.85 -28.47 -44.57
C ASP A 421 -12.19 -29.59 -45.40
N PHE A 422 -12.60 -29.77 -46.66
CA PHE A 422 -12.15 -30.79 -47.60
C PHE A 422 -12.14 -32.22 -47.04
N ASN A 423 -12.92 -32.49 -46.00
CA ASN A 423 -13.04 -33.83 -45.46
C ASN A 423 -13.97 -34.66 -46.35
N ARG A 424 -13.47 -35.77 -46.89
CA ARG A 424 -14.34 -36.79 -47.48
C ARG A 424 -15.16 -37.46 -46.38
N ALA A 425 -16.34 -37.95 -46.74
CA ALA A 425 -17.19 -38.77 -45.86
C ALA A 425 -16.50 -40.06 -45.35
N ASP A 426 -15.33 -40.42 -45.90
CA ASP A 426 -14.50 -41.55 -45.50
C ASP A 426 -13.35 -41.20 -44.52
N GLY A 427 -13.23 -39.93 -44.11
CA GLY A 427 -12.26 -39.49 -43.11
C GLY A 427 -10.82 -39.36 -43.60
N THR A 428 -10.56 -39.41 -44.91
CA THR A 428 -9.21 -39.21 -45.47
C THR A 428 -8.94 -37.73 -45.78
N ASP A 429 -7.81 -37.23 -45.27
CA ASP A 429 -7.32 -35.86 -45.47
C ASP A 429 -6.44 -35.78 -46.73
N LEU A 430 -6.70 -34.82 -47.62
CA LEU A 430 -5.96 -34.61 -48.87
C LEU A 430 -4.65 -33.83 -48.69
N GLY A 431 -4.31 -33.42 -47.47
CA GLY A 431 -3.13 -32.60 -47.19
C GLY A 431 -3.33 -31.14 -47.64
N GLN A 432 -2.49 -30.26 -47.07
CA GLN A 432 -2.55 -28.78 -47.08
C GLN A 432 -3.87 -28.16 -47.57
N LYS A 433 -4.67 -27.71 -46.59
CA LYS A 433 -5.97 -27.08 -46.81
C LYS A 433 -5.74 -25.57 -47.00
N TRP A 434 -5.27 -25.24 -48.22
CA TRP A 434 -4.91 -23.93 -48.78
C TRP A 434 -3.47 -23.46 -48.59
#